data_AF-J0HAT8-F1
#
_entry.id   AF-J0HAT8-F1
#
_cell.length_a   1.000
_cell.length_b   1.000
_cell.length_c   1.000
_cell.angle_alpha   90.00
_cell.angle_beta   90.00
_cell.angle_gamma   90.00
#
_symmetry.space_group_name_H-M   'P 1'
#
loop_
_entity.id
_entity.type
_entity.pdbx_description
1 polymer ?
#
loop_
_entity_poly.entity_id
_entity_poly.type
_entity_poly.pdbx_seq_one_letter_code
_entity_poly.pdbx_strand_id
1 'polypeptide(L)'
;MGQHQITVHKVSDQLLLNFFKEAAETVGSTTISINVVGNTQPVQMTWNAQAWSIHNEFSWLLKSDDYSIEFITTARPGIQVLGDRRSFPGGVLYDQLTITSDVNQTGGQPPLSGDRIKILNDLVSTYLMANLSAASLGFNSPQTVQSLLKSHQMMVTRLEGMVVDIGERATRARIELDEEFNARKSELELQFAERQTDAQRTIEEQKRILNEQEEELRTRANLLDDRNNTHARRALHEQLKTRLADRFKKLDLTPQTQSSRTPIHRAVVVTAIILAVLIASFTYEAITTLSSASSTWSERVLVIAKSATASLGFLGIISWYLRWLNRWFERLADAEFQLKQFELDINRAQWVVETAFEWKITQNAPIPDPLLENISRNLFSKSEKDENSDMHPADFLASAILGRASAVNLKIPGGGEISLDNRGIRKLQNERPGE
;
A
#
# COMPACT_ATOMS: atom_id res chain seq x y z
N MET A 1 5.46 62.61 -60.04
CA MET A 1 5.98 63.84 -59.45
C MET A 1 6.54 63.52 -58.08
N GLY A 2 7.86 63.56 -57.90
CA GLY A 2 8.49 63.37 -56.60
C GLY A 2 8.74 64.74 -55.96
N GLN A 3 8.13 65.00 -54.81
CA GLN A 3 8.35 66.23 -54.05
C GLN A 3 9.06 65.89 -52.75
N HIS A 4 10.18 66.54 -52.48
CA HIS A 4 10.92 66.42 -51.23
C HIS A 4 10.92 67.77 -50.52
N GLN A 5 10.41 67.78 -49.28
CA GLN A 5 10.33 68.98 -48.45
C GLN A 5 11.33 68.83 -47.31
N ILE A 6 12.26 69.79 -47.20
CA ILE A 6 13.28 69.86 -46.16
C ILE A 6 13.04 71.14 -45.37
N THR A 7 12.94 71.00 -44.05
CA THR A 7 12.92 72.14 -43.13
C THR A 7 14.35 72.54 -42.84
N VAL A 8 14.71 73.77 -43.18
CA VAL A 8 16.05 74.32 -42.96
C VAL A 8 16.00 75.51 -42.03
N HIS A 9 17.10 75.83 -41.37
CA HIS A 9 17.17 77.04 -40.55
C HIS A 9 17.07 78.29 -41.41
N LYS A 10 16.47 79.35 -40.86
CA LYS A 10 16.41 80.63 -41.53
C LYS A 10 17.82 81.23 -41.64
N VAL A 11 18.29 81.41 -42.87
CA VAL A 11 19.62 81.95 -43.20
C VAL A 11 19.50 83.34 -43.83
N SER A 12 20.57 84.14 -43.80
CA SER A 12 20.59 85.46 -44.42
C SER A 12 20.38 85.41 -45.93
N ASP A 13 19.89 86.50 -46.51
CA ASP A 13 19.61 86.61 -47.94
C ASP A 13 20.86 86.34 -48.81
N GLN A 14 22.03 86.82 -48.40
CA GLN A 14 23.29 86.54 -49.11
C GLN A 14 23.61 85.04 -49.16
N LEU A 15 23.50 84.33 -48.03
CA LEU A 15 23.76 82.90 -47.97
C LEU A 15 22.74 82.10 -48.79
N LEU A 16 21.47 82.48 -48.68
CA LEU A 16 20.40 81.87 -49.48
C LEU A 16 20.67 82.05 -50.97
N LEU A 17 21.05 83.25 -51.41
CA LEU A 17 21.37 83.52 -52.80
C LEU A 17 22.59 82.75 -53.30
N ASN A 18 23.64 82.62 -52.49
CA ASN A 18 24.82 81.84 -52.85
C ASN A 18 24.47 80.36 -53.01
N PHE A 19 23.67 79.80 -52.10
CA PHE A 19 23.14 78.45 -52.26
C PHE A 19 22.34 78.30 -53.56
N PHE A 20 21.45 79.24 -53.89
CA PHE A 20 20.64 79.16 -55.12
C PHE A 20 21.45 79.33 -56.41
N LYS A 21 22.57 80.05 -56.40
CA LYS A 21 23.51 80.10 -57.54
C LYS A 21 24.15 78.75 -57.80
N GLU A 22 24.72 78.14 -56.75
CA GLU A 22 25.36 76.84 -56.85
C GLU A 22 24.35 75.73 -57.17
N ALA A 23 23.15 75.81 -56.61
CA ALA A 23 22.05 74.93 -56.94
C ALA A 23 21.60 75.11 -58.40
N ALA A 24 21.51 76.35 -58.90
CA ALA A 24 21.16 76.62 -60.29
C ALA A 24 22.22 76.07 -61.26
N GLU A 25 23.51 76.20 -60.96
CA GLU A 25 24.61 75.61 -61.73
C GLU A 25 24.57 74.07 -61.73
N THR A 26 24.31 73.47 -60.56
CA THR A 26 24.19 72.02 -60.39
C THR A 26 22.99 71.47 -61.16
N VAL A 27 21.86 72.18 -61.09
CA VAL A 27 20.65 71.86 -61.84
C VAL A 27 20.85 72.18 -63.32
N GLY A 28 21.67 73.15 -63.71
CA GLY A 28 21.82 73.61 -65.09
C GLY A 28 20.72 74.60 -65.52
N SER A 29 20.18 75.35 -64.57
CA SER A 29 19.29 76.48 -64.83
C SER A 29 20.11 77.75 -65.09
N THR A 30 19.71 78.54 -66.08
CA THR A 30 20.33 79.85 -66.39
C THR A 30 19.62 81.02 -65.70
N THR A 31 18.53 80.77 -64.97
CA THR A 31 17.67 81.80 -64.37
C THR A 31 17.29 81.46 -62.93
N ILE A 32 17.36 82.44 -62.04
CA ILE A 32 16.87 82.36 -60.66
C ILE A 32 15.83 83.47 -60.49
N SER A 33 14.64 83.11 -60.02
CA SER A 33 13.54 84.04 -59.78
C SER A 33 13.42 84.30 -58.28
N ILE A 34 13.58 85.56 -57.88
CA ILE A 34 13.61 85.99 -56.48
C ILE A 34 12.43 86.91 -56.23
N ASN A 35 11.63 86.64 -55.20
CA ASN A 35 10.59 87.54 -54.74
C ASN A 35 11.03 88.17 -53.41
N VAL A 36 11.02 89.50 -53.36
CA VAL A 36 11.49 90.31 -52.23
C VAL A 36 10.28 90.97 -51.60
N VAL A 37 10.27 91.06 -50.27
CA VAL A 37 9.21 91.73 -49.50
C VAL A 37 8.94 93.13 -50.08
N GLY A 38 7.68 93.39 -50.43
CA GLY A 38 7.24 94.68 -50.96
C GLY A 38 7.40 94.87 -52.48
N ASN A 39 8.01 93.93 -53.19
CA ASN A 39 8.03 93.93 -54.65
C ASN A 39 6.85 93.11 -55.21
N THR A 40 6.21 93.60 -56.28
CA THR A 40 5.08 92.91 -56.93
C THR A 40 5.51 92.02 -58.09
N GLN A 41 6.73 92.20 -58.60
CA GLN A 41 7.28 91.44 -59.71
C GLN A 41 8.53 90.67 -59.27
N PRO A 42 8.69 89.39 -59.67
CA PRO A 42 9.88 88.63 -59.33
C PRO A 42 11.12 89.21 -60.01
N VAL A 43 12.16 89.43 -59.22
CA VAL A 43 13.47 89.85 -59.70
C VAL A 43 14.17 88.64 -60.32
N GLN A 44 14.50 88.74 -61.60
CA GLN A 44 15.20 87.68 -62.31
C GLN A 44 16.72 87.89 -62.24
N MET A 45 17.43 86.86 -61.81
CA MET A 45 18.87 86.76 -61.92
C MET A 45 19.22 85.85 -63.09
N THR A 46 20.09 86.30 -63.99
CA THR A 46 20.45 85.57 -65.21
C THR A 46 21.95 85.27 -65.25
N TRP A 47 22.30 84.11 -65.79
CA TRP A 47 23.68 83.70 -66.03
C TRP A 47 24.17 84.16 -67.41
N ASN A 48 25.13 85.10 -67.45
CA ASN A 48 25.74 85.57 -68.70
C ASN A 48 27.20 85.12 -68.77
N ALA A 49 27.44 83.89 -69.25
CA ALA A 49 28.71 83.22 -69.61
C ALA A 49 29.94 83.28 -68.66
N GLN A 50 29.98 84.19 -67.69
CA GLN A 50 31.11 84.49 -66.79
C GLN A 50 30.65 84.94 -65.39
N ALA A 51 29.43 85.45 -65.21
CA ALA A 51 28.90 85.80 -63.88
C ALA A 51 27.36 85.82 -63.82
N TRP A 52 26.82 85.57 -62.62
CA TRP A 52 25.41 85.85 -62.29
C TRP A 52 25.20 87.36 -62.16
N SER A 53 24.31 87.92 -62.98
CA SER A 53 23.91 89.33 -62.89
C SER A 53 22.47 89.48 -62.41
N ILE A 54 22.27 90.39 -61.47
CA ILE A 54 20.94 90.85 -61.00
C ILE A 54 20.75 92.31 -61.43
N HIS A 55 19.51 92.74 -61.62
CA HIS A 55 19.23 94.13 -61.97
C HIS A 55 19.80 95.10 -60.91
N ASN A 56 20.35 96.24 -61.35
CA ASN A 56 21.16 97.14 -60.51
C ASN A 56 20.46 97.58 -59.22
N GLU A 57 19.13 97.70 -59.23
CA GLU A 57 18.34 98.11 -58.06
C GLU A 57 18.32 97.08 -56.92
N PHE A 58 18.59 95.80 -57.22
CA PHE A 58 18.60 94.69 -56.25
C PHE A 58 20.01 94.14 -55.98
N SER A 59 21.07 94.84 -56.41
CA SER A 59 22.45 94.39 -56.18
C SER A 59 22.82 94.31 -54.69
N TRP A 60 22.08 95.01 -53.82
CA TRP A 60 22.28 94.98 -52.36
C TRP A 60 21.97 93.60 -51.75
N LEU A 61 21.09 92.80 -52.34
CA LEU A 61 20.78 91.45 -51.87
C LEU A 61 22.01 90.53 -51.85
N LEU A 62 22.99 90.79 -52.72
CA LEU A 62 24.24 90.02 -52.78
C LEU A 62 25.15 90.24 -51.57
N LYS A 63 24.90 91.28 -50.76
CA LYS A 63 25.69 91.67 -49.59
C LYS A 63 24.83 91.84 -48.34
N SER A 64 23.54 91.51 -48.42
CA SER A 64 22.59 91.76 -47.33
C SER A 64 22.56 90.57 -46.38
N ASP A 65 22.72 90.87 -45.09
CA ASP A 65 22.50 89.94 -43.99
C ASP A 65 21.03 89.93 -43.52
N ASP A 66 20.14 90.63 -44.24
CA ASP A 66 18.73 90.72 -43.91
C ASP A 66 17.95 89.49 -44.38
N TYR A 67 16.64 89.49 -44.10
CA TYR A 67 15.70 88.41 -44.43
C TYR A 67 14.54 88.94 -45.29
N SER A 68 14.88 89.66 -46.35
CA SER A 68 13.96 90.32 -47.27
C SER A 68 13.45 89.42 -48.40
N ILE A 69 14.09 88.28 -48.66
CA ILE A 69 13.60 87.32 -49.66
C ILE A 69 12.41 86.54 -49.08
N GLU A 70 11.25 86.61 -49.74
CA GLU A 70 10.06 85.82 -49.37
C GLU A 70 10.09 84.43 -49.99
N PHE A 71 10.49 84.38 -51.25
CA PHE A 71 10.46 83.19 -52.09
C PHE A 71 11.59 83.27 -53.09
N ILE A 72 12.28 82.16 -53.32
CA ILE A 72 13.32 82.05 -54.33
C ILE A 72 13.20 80.71 -55.03
N THR A 73 13.30 80.73 -56.36
CA THR A 73 13.20 79.49 -57.15
C THR A 73 14.20 79.47 -58.29
N THR A 74 14.74 78.28 -58.53
CA THR A 74 15.50 77.95 -59.73
C THR A 74 14.89 76.68 -60.33
N ALA A 75 14.65 76.70 -61.63
CA ALA A 75 13.95 75.62 -62.30
C ALA A 75 14.53 75.35 -63.69
N ARG A 76 14.53 74.08 -64.07
CA ARG A 76 14.71 73.61 -65.44
C ARG A 76 13.57 72.66 -65.78
N PRO A 77 13.28 72.37 -67.06
CA PRO A 77 12.32 71.35 -67.43
C PRO A 77 12.55 70.04 -66.65
N GLY A 78 11.57 69.65 -65.84
CA GLY A 78 11.57 68.43 -65.02
C GLY A 78 12.09 68.56 -63.59
N ILE A 79 12.77 69.64 -63.19
CA ILE A 79 13.23 69.86 -61.79
C ILE A 79 13.10 71.32 -61.36
N GLN A 80 12.52 71.52 -60.19
CA GLN A 80 12.39 72.83 -59.55
C GLN A 80 12.92 72.76 -58.11
N VAL A 81 13.75 73.72 -57.74
CA VAL A 81 14.16 73.97 -56.37
C VAL A 81 13.50 75.27 -55.92
N LEU A 82 12.84 75.22 -54.77
CA LEU A 82 12.00 76.28 -54.24
C LEU A 82 12.33 76.50 -52.76
N GLY A 83 12.75 77.70 -52.39
CA GLY A 83 12.81 78.16 -51.00
C GLY A 83 11.60 79.04 -50.71
N ASP A 84 10.75 78.64 -49.77
CA ASP A 84 9.61 79.43 -49.30
C ASP A 84 9.78 79.80 -47.83
N ARG A 85 9.71 81.11 -47.54
CA ARG A 85 9.77 81.66 -46.17
C ARG A 85 8.39 82.02 -45.60
N ARG A 86 7.31 81.93 -46.38
CA ARG A 86 5.97 82.42 -46.01
C ARG A 86 5.09 81.34 -45.38
N SER A 87 5.24 80.09 -45.79
CA SER A 87 4.18 79.07 -45.60
C SER A 87 4.45 78.01 -44.54
N PHE A 88 5.50 78.13 -43.71
CA PHE A 88 5.82 77.06 -42.75
C PHE A 88 5.12 77.22 -41.39
N PRO A 89 4.33 76.22 -40.92
CA PRO A 89 3.66 76.27 -39.62
C PRO A 89 4.60 76.13 -38.40
N GLY A 90 5.93 75.98 -38.61
CA GLY A 90 6.94 75.83 -37.55
C GLY A 90 7.66 77.11 -37.11
N GLY A 91 7.13 78.29 -37.44
CA GLY A 91 7.51 79.55 -36.79
C GLY A 91 8.72 80.27 -37.39
N VAL A 92 9.02 81.45 -36.82
CA VAL A 92 9.92 82.52 -37.28
C VAL A 92 11.37 82.08 -37.60
N LEU A 93 11.76 80.85 -37.24
CA LEU A 93 13.14 80.36 -37.22
C LEU A 93 13.51 79.38 -38.35
N TYR A 94 12.53 78.93 -39.14
CA TYR A 94 12.75 77.90 -40.17
C TYR A 94 12.19 78.32 -41.53
N ASP A 95 12.94 78.01 -42.59
CA ASP A 95 12.54 78.15 -43.99
C ASP A 95 12.23 76.76 -44.57
N GLN A 96 11.38 76.70 -45.59
CA GLN A 96 11.02 75.44 -46.26
C GLN A 96 11.69 75.35 -47.63
N LEU A 97 12.57 74.38 -47.80
CA LEU A 97 13.16 74.03 -49.09
C LEU A 97 12.37 72.87 -49.71
N THR A 98 11.76 73.11 -50.87
CA THR A 98 11.03 72.12 -51.65
C THR A 98 11.79 71.83 -52.93
N ILE A 99 12.14 70.56 -53.14
CA ILE A 99 12.73 70.06 -54.38
C ILE A 99 11.67 69.20 -55.05
N THR A 100 11.22 69.65 -56.22
CA THR A 100 10.19 68.98 -57.01
C THR A 100 10.81 68.44 -58.28
N SER A 101 10.56 67.16 -58.56
CA SER A 101 10.95 66.49 -59.79
C SER A 101 9.72 65.94 -60.52
N ASP A 102 9.58 66.29 -61.80
CA ASP A 102 8.52 65.78 -62.67
C ASP A 102 9.11 65.13 -63.92
N VAL A 103 9.03 63.80 -63.97
CA VAL A 103 9.55 62.97 -65.07
C VAL A 103 8.78 63.20 -66.37
N ASN A 104 7.56 63.73 -66.31
CA ASN A 104 6.70 63.95 -67.47
C ASN A 104 6.94 65.31 -68.15
N GLN A 105 7.74 66.20 -67.55
CA GLN A 105 8.00 67.57 -68.04
C GLN A 105 9.48 67.80 -68.38
N THR A 106 10.17 66.78 -68.91
CA THR A 106 11.61 66.85 -69.19
C THR A 106 11.98 67.73 -70.39
N GLY A 107 11.02 68.12 -71.24
CA GLY A 107 11.28 69.03 -72.37
C GLY A 107 12.38 68.54 -73.33
N GLY A 108 12.61 67.23 -73.40
CA GLY A 108 13.68 66.61 -74.21
C GLY A 108 15.07 66.59 -73.55
N GLN A 109 15.22 67.07 -72.30
CA GLN A 109 16.46 67.01 -71.54
C GLN A 109 16.57 65.72 -70.72
N PRO A 110 17.77 65.12 -70.59
CA PRO A 110 17.94 63.93 -69.77
C PRO A 110 17.68 64.22 -68.28
N PRO A 111 17.17 63.23 -67.50
CA PRO A 111 17.01 63.37 -66.06
C PRO A 111 18.36 63.69 -65.39
N LEU A 112 18.32 64.39 -64.25
CA LEU A 112 19.52 64.74 -63.48
C LEU A 112 20.25 63.45 -63.07
N SER A 113 21.55 63.36 -63.31
CA SER A 113 22.34 62.21 -62.85
C SER A 113 22.35 62.14 -61.31
N GLY A 114 22.46 60.93 -60.76
CA GLY A 114 22.50 60.73 -59.30
C GLY A 114 23.60 61.53 -58.60
N ASP A 115 24.73 61.74 -59.27
CA ASP A 115 25.85 62.54 -58.75
C ASP A 115 25.46 64.02 -58.53
N ARG A 116 24.65 64.60 -59.42
CA ARG A 116 24.18 65.99 -59.27
C ARG A 116 23.16 66.13 -58.14
N ILE A 117 22.35 65.10 -57.87
CA ILE A 117 21.43 65.08 -56.72
C ILE A 117 22.22 65.02 -55.41
N LYS A 118 23.30 64.23 -55.38
CA LYS A 118 24.20 64.16 -54.22
C LYS A 118 24.87 65.51 -53.94
N ILE A 119 25.37 66.19 -54.98
CA ILE A 119 25.93 67.55 -54.86
C ILE A 119 24.89 68.52 -54.31
N LEU A 120 23.66 68.49 -54.83
CA LEU A 120 22.58 69.34 -54.33
C LEU A 120 22.30 69.11 -52.83
N ASN A 121 22.26 67.86 -52.38
CA ASN A 121 22.06 67.53 -50.96
C ASN A 121 23.23 67.97 -50.09
N ASP A 122 24.46 67.86 -50.59
CA ASP A 122 25.67 68.32 -49.89
C ASP A 122 25.64 69.84 -49.69
N LEU A 123 25.22 70.59 -50.72
CA LEU A 123 25.01 72.04 -50.66
C LEU A 123 23.95 72.43 -49.62
N VAL A 124 22.85 71.69 -49.52
CA VAL A 124 21.82 71.92 -48.48
C VAL A 124 22.45 71.77 -47.09
N SER A 125 23.26 70.74 -46.88
CA SER A 125 23.90 70.52 -45.58
C SER A 125 24.93 71.60 -45.24
N THR A 126 25.73 72.04 -46.23
CA THR A 126 26.82 73.00 -46.05
C THR A 126 26.30 74.41 -45.80
N TYR A 127 25.33 74.87 -46.59
CA TYR A 127 24.84 76.25 -46.49
C TYR A 127 23.70 76.42 -45.49
N LEU A 128 22.81 75.42 -45.36
CA LEU A 128 21.53 75.61 -44.66
C LEU A 128 21.44 74.86 -43.32
N MET A 129 22.36 73.94 -43.02
CA MET A 129 22.38 73.18 -41.75
C MET A 129 23.63 73.42 -40.88
N ALA A 130 24.69 74.04 -41.40
CA ALA A 130 25.98 74.13 -40.71
C ALA A 130 26.05 75.17 -39.57
N ASN A 131 25.05 76.04 -39.37
CA ASN A 131 25.13 77.16 -38.41
C ASN A 131 24.01 77.13 -37.36
N LEU A 132 24.17 76.29 -36.33
CA LEU A 132 23.26 76.18 -35.18
C LEU A 132 23.28 77.42 -34.25
N SER A 133 24.25 78.32 -34.44
CA SER A 133 24.47 79.52 -33.62
C SER A 133 23.49 80.67 -33.89
N ALA A 134 22.73 80.62 -34.99
CA ALA A 134 21.76 81.67 -35.34
C ALA A 134 20.43 81.56 -34.56
N ALA A 135 20.12 80.41 -33.95
CA ALA A 135 18.88 80.20 -33.20
C ALA A 135 18.82 80.98 -31.86
N SER A 136 19.96 81.48 -31.36
CA SER A 136 20.02 82.25 -30.10
C SER A 136 19.59 83.71 -30.23
N LEU A 137 19.40 84.23 -31.45
CA LEU A 137 19.01 85.64 -31.68
C LEU A 137 17.49 85.88 -31.51
N GLY A 138 16.67 84.83 -31.41
CA GLY A 138 15.22 84.91 -31.20
C GLY A 138 14.76 85.24 -29.77
N PHE A 139 15.69 85.32 -28.80
CA PHE A 139 15.38 85.56 -27.38
C PHE A 139 15.38 87.04 -26.96
N ASN A 140 15.55 87.98 -27.89
CA ASN A 140 15.69 89.41 -27.57
C ASN A 140 14.36 90.16 -27.36
N SER A 141 13.20 89.51 -27.43
CA SER A 141 11.89 90.17 -27.23
C SER A 141 11.34 89.91 -25.82
N PRO A 142 11.01 90.94 -25.02
CA PRO A 142 10.43 90.78 -23.68
C PRO A 142 9.08 90.04 -23.67
N GLN A 143 8.34 90.11 -24.79
CA GLN A 143 7.02 89.50 -24.94
C GLN A 143 7.11 87.98 -25.13
N THR A 144 8.13 87.48 -25.82
CA THR A 144 8.35 86.03 -25.97
C THR A 144 8.70 85.38 -24.63
N VAL A 145 9.54 86.03 -23.81
CA VAL A 145 9.87 85.55 -22.46
C VAL A 145 8.63 85.50 -21.54
N GLN A 146 7.78 86.53 -21.57
CA GLN A 146 6.55 86.53 -20.77
C GLN A 146 5.55 85.46 -21.22
N SER A 147 5.41 85.24 -22.52
CA SER A 147 4.54 84.18 -23.06
C SER A 147 5.01 82.79 -22.65
N LEU A 148 6.34 82.58 -22.64
CA LEU A 148 6.97 81.33 -22.22
C LEU A 148 6.77 81.09 -20.72
N LEU A 149 6.96 82.12 -19.88
CA LEU A 149 6.72 82.03 -18.44
C LEU A 149 5.25 81.73 -18.11
N LYS A 150 4.29 82.36 -18.79
CA LYS A 150 2.86 82.07 -18.62
C LYS A 150 2.52 80.64 -19.06
N SER A 151 3.06 80.20 -20.19
CA SER A 151 2.89 78.83 -20.66
C SER A 151 3.48 77.82 -19.66
N HIS A 152 4.66 78.11 -19.11
CA HIS A 152 5.31 77.27 -18.11
C HIS A 152 4.50 77.20 -16.81
N GLN A 153 3.99 78.34 -16.32
CA GLN A 153 3.15 78.38 -15.12
C GLN A 153 1.85 77.59 -15.30
N MET A 154 1.18 77.74 -16.45
CA MET A 154 -0.02 76.93 -16.75
C MET A 154 0.31 75.43 -16.85
N MET A 155 1.47 75.08 -17.37
CA MET A 155 1.92 73.69 -17.43
C MET A 155 2.19 73.12 -16.03
N VAL A 156 2.82 73.89 -15.13
CA VAL A 156 3.06 73.49 -13.74
C VAL A 156 1.74 73.27 -13.00
N THR A 157 0.79 74.20 -13.06
CA THR A 157 -0.51 74.04 -12.39
C THR A 157 -1.31 72.86 -12.95
N ARG A 158 -1.21 72.61 -14.26
CA ARG A 158 -1.82 71.43 -14.88
C ARG A 158 -1.13 70.13 -14.44
N LEU A 159 0.18 70.13 -14.28
CA LEU A 159 0.93 69.00 -13.73
C LEU A 159 0.57 68.74 -12.27
N GLU A 160 0.46 69.78 -11.45
CA GLU A 160 0.02 69.66 -10.05
C GLU A 160 -1.38 69.03 -9.96
N GLY A 161 -2.34 69.52 -10.75
CA GLY A 161 -3.68 68.94 -10.81
C GLY A 161 -3.67 67.49 -11.30
N MET A 162 -2.82 67.17 -12.29
CA MET A 162 -2.67 65.80 -12.80
C MET A 162 -2.02 64.87 -11.77
N VAL A 163 -1.05 65.34 -10.98
CA VAL A 163 -0.42 64.56 -9.91
C VAL A 163 -1.42 64.26 -8.80
N VAL A 164 -2.27 65.23 -8.44
CA VAL A 164 -3.35 65.02 -7.46
C VAL A 164 -4.38 64.00 -7.98
N ASP A 165 -4.85 64.12 -9.23
CA ASP A 165 -5.79 63.17 -9.83
C ASP A 165 -5.19 61.76 -9.95
N ILE A 166 -3.93 61.63 -10.38
CA ILE A 166 -3.22 60.34 -10.41
C ILE A 166 -3.08 59.77 -8.99
N GLY A 167 -2.76 60.62 -8.00
CA GLY A 167 -2.68 60.21 -6.61
C GLY A 167 -4.01 59.67 -6.09
N GLU A 168 -5.12 60.35 -6.38
CA GLU A 168 -6.47 59.93 -5.98
C GLU A 168 -6.92 58.65 -6.70
N ARG A 169 -6.61 58.51 -7.98
CA ARG A 169 -6.88 57.27 -8.73
C ARG A 169 -6.05 56.10 -8.21
N ALA A 170 -4.78 56.33 -7.88
CA ALA A 170 -3.91 55.30 -7.34
C ALA A 170 -4.35 54.84 -5.95
N THR A 171 -4.80 55.75 -5.08
CA THR A 171 -5.35 55.38 -3.77
C THR A 171 -6.67 54.63 -3.91
N ARG A 172 -7.58 55.08 -4.77
CA ARG A 172 -8.87 54.39 -5.03
C ARG A 172 -8.64 52.98 -5.58
N ALA A 173 -7.79 52.84 -6.60
CA ALA A 173 -7.44 51.53 -7.15
C ALA A 173 -6.81 50.60 -6.10
N ARG A 174 -6.01 51.15 -5.17
CA ARG A 174 -5.41 50.36 -4.09
C ARG A 174 -6.44 49.90 -3.07
N ILE A 175 -7.39 50.75 -2.70
CA ILE A 175 -8.49 50.39 -1.80
C ILE A 175 -9.35 49.28 -2.43
N GLU A 176 -9.75 49.45 -3.69
CA GLU A 176 -10.54 48.43 -4.42
C GLU A 176 -9.79 47.10 -4.51
N LEU A 177 -8.49 47.12 -4.81
CA LEU A 177 -7.68 45.92 -4.90
C LEU A 177 -7.48 45.24 -3.53
N ASP A 178 -7.32 46.01 -2.47
CA ASP A 178 -7.20 45.48 -1.10
C ASP A 178 -8.53 44.85 -0.65
N GLU A 179 -9.67 45.45 -1.00
CA GLU A 179 -11.01 44.90 -0.74
C GLU A 179 -11.25 43.59 -1.52
N GLU A 180 -10.95 43.57 -2.82
CA GLU A 180 -11.05 42.36 -3.64
C GLU A 180 -10.12 41.25 -3.13
N PHE A 181 -8.89 41.60 -2.76
CA PHE A 181 -7.93 40.65 -2.23
C PHE A 181 -8.41 40.05 -0.90
N ASN A 182 -8.92 40.87 0.02
CA ASN A 182 -9.45 40.41 1.29
C ASN A 182 -10.72 39.56 1.11
N ALA A 183 -11.61 39.95 0.20
CA ALA A 183 -12.79 39.16 -0.15
C ALA A 183 -12.39 37.80 -0.71
N ARG A 184 -11.46 37.76 -1.68
CA ARG A 184 -10.99 36.52 -2.28
C ARG A 184 -10.25 35.63 -1.29
N LYS A 185 -9.46 36.23 -0.40
CA LYS A 185 -8.76 35.52 0.67
C LYS A 185 -9.75 34.85 1.62
N SER A 186 -10.79 35.57 2.07
CA SER A 186 -11.80 34.99 2.97
C SER A 186 -12.61 33.88 2.29
N GLU A 187 -12.95 34.03 1.01
CA GLU A 187 -13.60 32.98 0.22
C GLU A 187 -12.71 31.73 0.11
N LEU A 188 -11.42 31.89 -0.16
CA LEU A 188 -10.45 30.79 -0.23
C LEU A 188 -10.27 30.10 1.12
N GLU A 189 -10.20 30.85 2.23
CA GLU A 189 -10.11 30.30 3.58
C GLU A 189 -11.37 29.49 3.94
N LEU A 190 -12.56 29.97 3.58
CA LEU A 190 -13.82 29.24 3.76
C LEU A 190 -13.85 27.95 2.93
N GLN A 191 -13.50 28.00 1.66
CA GLN A 191 -13.44 26.80 0.80
C GLN A 191 -12.41 25.79 1.30
N PHE A 192 -11.28 26.26 1.82
CA PHE A 192 -10.25 25.38 2.37
C PHE A 192 -10.73 24.72 3.67
N ALA A 193 -11.36 25.49 4.57
CA ALA A 193 -11.95 24.96 5.79
C ALA A 193 -13.04 23.92 5.49
N GLU A 194 -13.94 24.20 4.54
CA GLU A 194 -15.00 23.27 4.11
C GLU A 194 -14.40 21.96 3.57
N ARG A 195 -13.45 22.05 2.62
CA ARG A 195 -12.74 20.87 2.10
C ARG A 195 -12.02 20.09 3.17
N GLN A 196 -11.42 20.76 4.15
CA GLN A 196 -10.75 20.09 5.26
C GLN A 196 -11.75 19.34 6.13
N THR A 197 -12.91 19.93 6.41
CA THR A 197 -13.97 19.25 7.18
C THR A 197 -14.57 18.06 6.44
N ASP A 198 -14.78 18.17 5.12
CA ASP A 198 -15.31 17.06 4.31
C ASP A 198 -14.28 15.94 4.13
N ALA A 199 -13.00 16.29 3.92
CA ALA A 199 -11.91 15.32 3.92
C ALA A 199 -11.81 14.59 5.27
N GLN A 200 -11.95 15.31 6.39
CA GLN A 200 -11.94 14.70 7.72
C GLN A 200 -13.13 13.76 7.94
N ARG A 201 -14.34 14.17 7.54
CA ARG A 201 -15.55 13.34 7.61
C ARG A 201 -15.41 12.06 6.78
N THR A 202 -14.88 12.16 5.56
CA THR A 202 -14.68 10.98 4.70
C THR A 202 -13.65 10.02 5.27
N ILE A 203 -12.57 10.52 5.88
CA ILE A 203 -11.58 9.70 6.59
C ILE A 203 -12.21 9.00 7.80
N GLU A 204 -13.00 9.72 8.60
CA GLU A 204 -13.68 9.15 9.75
C GLU A 204 -14.69 8.08 9.36
N GLU A 205 -15.46 8.31 8.29
CA GLU A 205 -16.41 7.33 7.77
C GLU A 205 -15.69 6.09 7.21
N GLN A 206 -14.60 6.26 6.46
CA GLN A 206 -13.81 5.13 5.99
C GLN A 206 -13.17 4.34 7.13
N LYS A 207 -12.68 5.02 8.17
CA LYS A 207 -12.17 4.35 9.38
C LYS A 207 -13.27 3.57 10.10
N ARG A 208 -14.48 4.12 10.19
CA ARG A 208 -15.63 3.44 10.78
C ARG A 208 -15.98 2.17 10.00
N ILE A 209 -16.09 2.27 8.69
CA ILE A 209 -16.36 1.12 7.81
C ILE A 209 -15.26 0.06 7.92
N LEU A 210 -13.99 0.46 7.90
CA LEU A 210 -12.87 -0.47 8.08
C LEU A 210 -12.90 -1.18 9.43
N ASN A 211 -13.22 -0.45 10.50
CA ASN A 211 -13.30 -1.03 11.83
C ASN A 211 -14.47 -2.00 11.96
N GLU A 212 -15.63 -1.67 11.39
CA GLU A 212 -16.79 -2.58 11.28
C GLU A 212 -16.44 -3.86 10.51
N GLN A 213 -15.73 -3.73 9.39
CA GLN A 213 -15.25 -4.88 8.60
C GLN A 213 -14.22 -5.71 9.37
N GLU A 214 -13.30 -5.08 10.10
CA GLU A 214 -12.30 -5.78 10.91
C GLU A 214 -12.96 -6.57 12.04
N GLU A 215 -13.97 -6.00 12.71
CA GLU A 215 -14.76 -6.69 13.72
C GLU A 215 -15.56 -7.87 13.12
N GLU A 216 -16.18 -7.69 11.94
CA GLU A 216 -16.87 -8.77 11.24
C GLU A 216 -15.90 -9.90 10.84
N LEU A 217 -14.73 -9.56 10.32
CA LEU A 217 -13.71 -10.54 9.97
C LEU A 217 -13.18 -11.28 11.20
N ARG A 218 -12.99 -10.56 12.32
CA ARG A 218 -12.53 -11.15 13.59
C ARG A 218 -13.56 -12.10 14.18
N THR A 219 -14.83 -11.72 14.18
CA THR A 219 -15.92 -12.62 14.63
C THR A 219 -16.01 -13.86 13.74
N ARG A 220 -15.90 -13.70 12.42
CA ARG A 220 -15.87 -14.83 11.47
C ARG A 220 -14.65 -15.73 11.66
N ALA A 221 -13.47 -15.17 11.90
CA ALA A 221 -12.26 -15.94 12.17
C ALA A 221 -12.39 -16.78 13.44
N ASN A 222 -12.91 -16.19 14.52
CA ASN A 222 -13.17 -16.93 15.77
C ASN A 222 -14.17 -18.09 15.55
N LEU A 223 -15.27 -17.84 14.81
CA LEU A 223 -16.24 -18.88 14.47
C LEU A 223 -15.64 -20.01 13.62
N LEU A 224 -14.70 -19.70 12.72
CA LEU A 224 -14.02 -20.71 11.91
C LEU A 224 -13.03 -21.54 12.74
N ASP A 225 -12.29 -20.91 13.65
CA ASP A 225 -11.32 -21.60 14.51
C ASP A 225 -12.00 -22.55 15.49
N ASP A 226 -13.11 -22.12 16.11
CA ASP A 226 -13.94 -22.98 16.97
C ASP A 226 -14.45 -24.22 16.22
N ARG A 227 -14.96 -24.02 14.99
CA ARG A 227 -15.42 -25.14 14.15
C ARG A 227 -14.27 -26.09 13.79
N ASN A 228 -13.09 -25.55 13.49
CA ASN A 228 -11.94 -26.37 13.11
C ASN A 228 -11.48 -27.26 14.28
N ASN A 229 -11.46 -26.72 15.51
CA ASN A 229 -11.14 -27.50 16.71
C ASN A 229 -12.15 -28.65 16.95
N THR A 230 -13.44 -28.41 16.74
CA THR A 230 -14.47 -29.47 16.80
C THR A 230 -14.25 -30.53 15.72
N HIS A 231 -13.97 -30.12 14.49
CA HIS A 231 -13.72 -31.06 13.37
C HIS A 231 -12.45 -31.89 13.59
N ALA A 232 -11.36 -31.28 14.06
CA ALA A 232 -10.12 -31.98 14.38
C ALA A 232 -10.31 -33.04 15.46
N ARG A 233 -11.09 -32.72 16.51
CA ARG A 233 -11.43 -33.69 17.57
C ARG A 233 -12.25 -34.86 17.05
N ARG A 234 -13.26 -34.61 16.21
CA ARG A 234 -14.08 -35.66 15.58
C ARG A 234 -13.24 -36.55 14.66
N ALA A 235 -12.31 -35.96 13.89
CA ALA A 235 -11.39 -36.71 13.05
C ALA A 235 -10.46 -37.63 13.86
N LEU A 236 -9.91 -37.15 14.98
CA LEU A 236 -9.12 -37.97 15.89
C LEU A 236 -9.92 -39.13 16.49
N HIS A 237 -11.18 -38.89 16.84
CA HIS A 237 -12.07 -39.93 17.36
C HIS A 237 -12.36 -41.00 16.29
N GLU A 238 -12.68 -40.59 15.06
CA GLU A 238 -12.91 -41.53 13.96
C GLU A 238 -11.65 -42.33 13.63
N GLN A 239 -10.47 -41.71 13.70
CA GLN A 239 -9.18 -42.43 13.58
C GLN A 239 -8.96 -43.43 14.71
N LEU A 240 -9.33 -43.09 15.95
CA LEU A 240 -9.20 -44.01 17.09
C LEU A 240 -10.19 -45.16 16.98
N LYS A 241 -11.43 -44.89 16.57
CA LYS A 241 -12.48 -45.87 16.32
C LYS A 241 -12.10 -46.83 15.18
N THR A 242 -11.59 -46.31 14.07
CA THR A 242 -11.11 -47.14 12.95
C THR A 242 -9.92 -48.00 13.37
N ARG A 243 -8.94 -47.45 14.11
CA ARG A 243 -7.82 -48.25 14.66
C ARG A 243 -8.29 -49.30 15.66
N LEU A 244 -9.26 -49.00 16.54
CA LEU A 244 -9.86 -49.98 17.43
C LEU A 244 -10.59 -51.06 16.63
N ALA A 245 -11.44 -50.68 15.66
CA ALA A 245 -12.16 -51.61 14.81
C ALA A 245 -11.21 -52.53 14.01
N ASP A 246 -10.10 -51.99 13.51
CA ASP A 246 -9.06 -52.77 12.84
C ASP A 246 -8.32 -53.71 13.80
N ARG A 247 -8.10 -53.29 15.05
CA ARG A 247 -7.59 -54.16 16.12
C ARG A 247 -8.61 -55.24 16.48
N PHE A 248 -9.91 -54.94 16.52
CA PHE A 248 -10.99 -55.89 16.79
C PHE A 248 -11.11 -56.94 15.68
N LYS A 249 -11.02 -56.53 14.41
CA LYS A 249 -10.98 -57.47 13.27
C LYS A 249 -9.76 -58.38 13.32
N LYS A 250 -8.67 -57.93 13.95
CA LYS A 250 -7.41 -58.66 14.17
C LYS A 250 -7.25 -59.16 15.60
N LEU A 251 -8.33 -59.32 16.38
CA LEU A 251 -8.31 -60.02 17.66
C LEU A 251 -8.13 -61.53 17.46
N ASP A 252 -7.23 -61.93 16.57
CA ASP A 252 -6.48 -63.12 16.86
C ASP A 252 -5.70 -62.82 18.14
N LEU A 253 -5.84 -63.71 19.12
CA LEU A 253 -4.95 -63.80 20.26
C LEU A 253 -3.54 -63.47 19.79
N THR A 254 -2.83 -62.57 20.47
CA THR A 254 -1.45 -62.23 20.09
C THR A 254 -0.70 -63.52 19.77
N PRO A 255 0.11 -63.57 18.70
CA PRO A 255 0.74 -64.82 18.25
C PRO A 255 1.49 -65.50 19.41
N GLN A 256 1.98 -64.71 20.37
CA GLN A 256 2.58 -65.16 21.61
C GLN A 256 1.59 -65.92 22.53
N THR A 257 0.37 -65.44 22.74
CA THR A 257 -0.67 -66.11 23.54
C THR A 257 -1.22 -67.37 22.84
N GLN A 258 -1.42 -67.30 21.52
CA GLN A 258 -1.85 -68.45 20.72
C GLN A 258 -0.77 -69.55 20.68
N SER A 259 0.51 -69.16 20.59
CA SER A 259 1.62 -70.12 20.61
C SER A 259 1.77 -70.82 21.96
N SER A 260 1.48 -70.15 23.08
CA SER A 260 1.52 -70.71 24.45
C SER A 260 0.49 -71.83 24.68
N ARG A 261 -0.62 -71.83 23.92
CA ARG A 261 -1.66 -72.88 23.96
C ARG A 261 -1.21 -74.20 23.32
N THR A 262 -0.44 -74.12 22.23
CA THR A 262 -0.03 -75.28 21.43
C THR A 262 0.78 -76.34 22.20
N PRO A 263 1.76 -76.00 23.09
CA PRO A 263 2.48 -77.02 23.85
C PRO A 263 1.60 -77.78 24.83
N ILE A 264 0.61 -77.12 25.46
CA ILE A 264 -0.30 -77.78 26.41
C ILE A 264 -1.18 -78.80 25.70
N HIS A 265 -1.78 -78.44 24.56
CA HIS A 265 -2.54 -79.41 23.75
C HIS A 265 -1.67 -80.57 23.30
N ARG A 266 -0.46 -80.30 22.79
CA ARG A 266 0.47 -81.35 22.38
C ARG A 266 0.83 -82.26 23.55
N ALA A 267 1.10 -81.71 24.73
CA ALA A 267 1.42 -82.49 25.93
C ALA A 267 0.25 -83.38 26.36
N VAL A 268 -0.98 -82.87 26.37
CA VAL A 268 -2.17 -83.65 26.71
C VAL A 268 -2.44 -84.74 25.67
N VAL A 269 -2.36 -84.41 24.37
CA VAL A 269 -2.56 -85.38 23.29
C VAL A 269 -1.51 -86.50 23.36
N VAL A 270 -0.23 -86.14 23.55
CA VAL A 270 0.85 -87.13 23.70
C VAL A 270 0.60 -88.00 24.94
N THR A 271 0.24 -87.41 26.07
CA THR A 271 -0.04 -88.16 27.32
C THR A 271 -1.25 -89.07 27.15
N ALA A 272 -2.32 -88.61 26.51
CA ALA A 272 -3.51 -89.39 26.21
C ALA A 272 -3.21 -90.57 25.26
N ILE A 273 -2.37 -90.36 24.24
CA ILE A 273 -1.92 -91.43 23.33
C ILE A 273 -1.08 -92.45 24.11
N ILE A 274 -0.14 -92.01 24.95
CA ILE A 274 0.68 -92.91 25.78
C ILE A 274 -0.21 -93.74 26.71
N LEU A 275 -1.18 -93.12 27.39
CA LEU A 275 -2.12 -93.82 28.26
C LEU A 275 -3.02 -94.78 27.48
N ALA A 276 -3.48 -94.41 26.27
CA ALA A 276 -4.27 -95.30 25.43
C ALA A 276 -3.46 -96.53 24.97
N VAL A 277 -2.19 -96.35 24.59
CA VAL A 277 -1.28 -97.45 24.26
C VAL A 277 -1.01 -98.33 25.49
N LEU A 278 -0.81 -97.73 26.68
CA LEU A 278 -0.65 -98.49 27.92
C LEU A 278 -1.90 -99.30 28.27
N ILE A 279 -3.09 -98.72 28.13
CA ILE A 279 -4.37 -99.42 28.33
C ILE A 279 -4.47 -100.59 27.33
N ALA A 280 -4.17 -100.38 26.04
CA ALA A 280 -4.18 -101.45 25.06
C ALA A 280 -3.18 -102.58 25.39
N SER A 281 -1.97 -102.22 25.86
CA SER A 281 -0.96 -103.21 26.25
C SER A 281 -1.32 -103.98 27.52
N PHE A 282 -1.82 -103.31 28.56
CA PHE A 282 -2.23 -103.93 29.81
C PHE A 282 -3.51 -104.74 29.67
N THR A 283 -4.44 -104.34 28.80
CA THR A 283 -5.62 -105.15 28.48
C THR A 283 -5.23 -106.41 27.71
N TYR A 284 -4.28 -106.34 26.78
CA TYR A 284 -3.73 -107.52 26.12
C TYR A 284 -3.00 -108.46 27.10
N GLU A 285 -2.17 -107.91 28.01
CA GLU A 285 -1.54 -108.66 29.10
C GLU A 285 -2.60 -109.30 30.03
N ALA A 286 -3.68 -108.59 30.34
CA ALA A 286 -4.80 -109.09 31.16
C ALA A 286 -5.48 -110.30 30.51
N ILE A 287 -5.81 -110.20 29.22
CA ILE A 287 -6.48 -111.28 28.48
C ILE A 287 -5.58 -112.52 28.40
N THR A 288 -4.31 -112.34 28.06
CA THR A 288 -3.35 -113.46 27.94
C THR A 288 -3.08 -114.14 29.28
N THR A 289 -2.82 -113.38 30.35
CA THR A 289 -2.59 -113.93 31.70
C THR A 289 -3.85 -114.59 32.29
N LEU A 290 -5.04 -114.02 32.07
CA LEU A 290 -6.29 -114.60 32.55
C LEU A 290 -6.68 -115.89 31.80
N SER A 291 -6.32 -116.00 30.52
CA SER A 291 -6.55 -117.19 29.69
C SER A 291 -5.57 -118.35 29.97
N SER A 292 -4.45 -118.06 30.64
CA SER A 292 -3.43 -119.07 30.95
C SER A 292 -3.79 -119.88 32.21
N ALA A 293 -3.69 -121.21 32.12
CA ALA A 293 -4.03 -122.13 33.21
C ALA A 293 -3.00 -122.15 34.36
N SER A 294 -1.79 -121.59 34.14
CA SER A 294 -0.65 -121.63 35.07
C SER A 294 -0.43 -120.35 35.88
N SER A 295 -1.30 -119.34 35.76
CA SER A 295 -1.13 -118.04 36.43
C SER A 295 -1.51 -118.06 37.92
N THR A 296 -0.75 -117.39 38.77
CA THR A 296 -1.03 -117.25 40.20
C THR A 296 -2.15 -116.21 40.46
N TRP A 297 -2.93 -116.35 41.55
CA TRP A 297 -3.98 -115.39 41.91
C TRP A 297 -3.47 -113.94 42.04
N SER A 298 -2.28 -113.75 42.59
CA SER A 298 -1.62 -112.45 42.74
C SER A 298 -1.32 -111.78 41.39
N GLU A 299 -0.93 -112.55 40.37
CA GLU A 299 -0.64 -112.05 39.03
C GLU A 299 -1.92 -111.54 38.34
N ARG A 300 -3.03 -112.28 38.48
CA ARG A 300 -4.33 -111.88 37.93
C ARG A 300 -4.83 -110.56 38.52
N VAL A 301 -4.75 -110.40 39.85
CA VAL A 301 -5.17 -109.17 40.53
C VAL A 301 -4.29 -107.99 40.13
N LEU A 302 -2.97 -108.20 40.01
CA LEU A 302 -2.02 -107.15 39.65
C LEU A 302 -2.24 -106.63 38.22
N VAL A 303 -2.53 -107.50 37.26
CA VAL A 303 -2.75 -107.07 35.86
C VAL A 303 -4.09 -106.33 35.71
N ILE A 304 -5.14 -106.76 36.42
CA ILE A 304 -6.42 -106.03 36.49
C ILE A 304 -6.21 -104.65 37.15
N ALA A 305 -5.46 -104.60 38.26
CA ALA A 305 -5.15 -103.35 38.95
C ALA A 305 -4.35 -102.36 38.08
N LYS A 306 -3.39 -102.84 37.29
CA LYS A 306 -2.64 -102.03 36.31
C LYS A 306 -3.56 -101.44 35.24
N SER A 307 -4.42 -102.27 34.63
CA SER A 307 -5.37 -101.82 33.61
C SER A 307 -6.40 -100.82 34.16
N ALA A 308 -6.90 -101.07 35.38
CA ALA A 308 -7.83 -100.17 36.06
C ALA A 308 -7.17 -98.82 36.39
N THR A 309 -5.94 -98.84 36.91
CA THR A 309 -5.18 -97.63 37.23
C THR A 309 -4.89 -96.79 35.99
N ALA A 310 -4.49 -97.43 34.88
CA ALA A 310 -4.27 -96.75 33.61
C ALA A 310 -5.55 -96.11 33.05
N SER A 311 -6.69 -96.83 33.15
CA SER A 311 -8.00 -96.32 32.74
C SER A 311 -8.47 -95.14 33.59
N LEU A 312 -8.27 -95.20 34.91
CA LEU A 312 -8.53 -94.08 35.83
C LEU A 312 -7.63 -92.88 35.52
N GLY A 313 -6.35 -93.10 35.22
CA GLY A 313 -5.42 -92.06 34.78
C GLY A 313 -5.87 -91.39 33.49
N PHE A 314 -6.37 -92.17 32.51
CA PHE A 314 -6.89 -91.66 31.25
C PHE A 314 -8.17 -90.81 31.42
N LEU A 315 -9.11 -91.27 32.25
CA LEU A 315 -10.29 -90.47 32.58
C LEU A 315 -9.90 -89.20 33.38
N GLY A 316 -8.90 -89.31 34.26
CA GLY A 316 -8.36 -88.19 35.02
C GLY A 316 -7.77 -87.10 34.12
N ILE A 317 -6.93 -87.46 33.14
CA ILE A 317 -6.32 -86.48 32.22
C ILE A 317 -7.38 -85.81 31.32
N ILE A 318 -8.38 -86.56 30.86
CA ILE A 318 -9.49 -86.00 30.06
C ILE A 318 -10.31 -85.01 30.90
N SER A 319 -10.69 -85.40 32.12
CA SER A 319 -11.45 -84.55 33.03
C SER A 319 -10.70 -83.27 33.37
N TRP A 320 -9.40 -83.38 33.70
CA TRP A 320 -8.53 -82.23 33.92
C TRP A 320 -8.46 -81.33 32.68
N TYR A 321 -8.30 -81.91 31.49
CA TYR A 321 -8.21 -81.16 30.25
C TYR A 321 -9.50 -80.43 29.90
N LEU A 322 -10.66 -81.06 30.09
CA LEU A 322 -11.97 -80.41 29.91
C LEU A 322 -12.14 -79.22 30.86
N ARG A 323 -11.75 -79.38 32.14
CA ARG A 323 -11.78 -78.29 33.11
C ARG A 323 -10.83 -77.15 32.75
N TRP A 324 -9.61 -77.49 32.31
CA TRP A 324 -8.64 -76.50 31.82
C TRP A 324 -9.16 -75.74 30.60
N LEU A 325 -9.76 -76.47 29.64
CA LEU A 325 -10.35 -75.90 28.44
C LEU A 325 -11.51 -74.95 28.77
N ASN A 326 -12.41 -75.35 29.67
CA ASN A 326 -13.53 -74.52 30.10
C ASN A 326 -13.04 -73.22 30.78
N ARG A 327 -12.08 -73.32 31.72
CA ARG A 327 -11.49 -72.15 32.38
C ARG A 327 -10.79 -71.21 31.40
N TRP A 328 -10.15 -71.77 30.36
CA TRP A 328 -9.51 -70.97 29.33
C TRP A 328 -10.53 -70.22 28.48
N PHE A 329 -11.63 -70.87 28.10
CA PHE A 329 -12.72 -70.21 27.36
C PHE A 329 -13.41 -69.13 28.19
N GLU A 330 -13.64 -69.35 29.49
CA GLU A 330 -14.18 -68.34 30.41
C GLU A 330 -13.27 -67.10 30.43
N ARG A 331 -11.96 -67.29 30.64
CA ARG A 331 -10.99 -66.17 30.63
C ARG A 331 -10.94 -65.44 29.29
N LEU A 332 -11.10 -66.15 28.18
CA LEU A 332 -11.13 -65.54 26.85
C LEU A 332 -12.40 -64.69 26.67
N ALA A 333 -13.55 -65.23 27.07
CA ALA A 333 -14.82 -64.51 27.01
C ALA A 333 -14.79 -63.26 27.91
N ASP A 334 -14.23 -63.37 29.13
CA ASP A 334 -14.08 -62.24 30.05
C ASP A 334 -13.16 -61.16 29.47
N ALA A 335 -12.04 -61.55 28.86
CA ALA A 335 -11.15 -60.60 28.18
C ALA A 335 -11.86 -59.90 27.00
N GLU A 336 -12.70 -60.62 26.25
CA GLU A 336 -13.51 -60.06 25.16
C GLU A 336 -14.56 -59.07 25.70
N PHE A 337 -15.28 -59.44 26.76
CA PHE A 337 -16.25 -58.56 27.41
C PHE A 337 -15.58 -57.30 27.97
N GLN A 338 -14.43 -57.43 28.62
CA GLN A 338 -13.66 -56.28 29.11
C GLN A 338 -13.23 -55.35 27.99
N LEU A 339 -12.81 -55.89 26.85
CA LEU A 339 -12.42 -55.08 25.71
C LEU A 339 -13.62 -54.37 25.06
N LYS A 340 -14.77 -55.03 25.00
CA LYS A 340 -16.04 -54.42 24.56
C LYS A 340 -16.52 -53.33 25.52
N GLN A 341 -16.40 -53.56 26.81
CA GLN A 341 -16.69 -52.55 27.83
C GLN A 341 -15.74 -51.36 27.69
N PHE A 342 -14.45 -51.60 27.45
CA PHE A 342 -13.47 -50.54 27.21
C PHE A 342 -13.80 -49.69 25.97
N GLU A 343 -14.27 -50.31 24.88
CA GLU A 343 -14.76 -49.60 23.69
C GLU A 343 -15.95 -48.69 24.01
N LEU A 344 -16.92 -49.21 24.78
CA LEU A 344 -18.08 -48.43 25.23
C LEU A 344 -17.68 -47.29 26.16
N ASP A 345 -16.72 -47.53 27.07
CA ASP A 345 -16.21 -46.51 27.98
C ASP A 345 -15.41 -45.43 27.23
N ILE A 346 -14.63 -45.76 26.20
CA ILE A 346 -14.01 -44.75 25.31
C ILE A 346 -15.08 -43.88 24.66
N ASN A 347 -16.15 -44.47 24.13
CA ASN A 347 -17.22 -43.71 23.48
C ASN A 347 -17.96 -42.81 24.49
N ARG A 348 -18.23 -43.32 25.70
CA ARG A 348 -18.82 -42.53 26.79
C ARG A 348 -17.91 -41.40 27.24
N ALA A 349 -16.61 -41.67 27.43
CA ALA A 349 -15.61 -40.67 27.79
C ALA A 349 -15.53 -39.54 26.76
N GLN A 350 -15.55 -39.89 25.48
CA GLN A 350 -15.55 -38.93 24.40
C GLN A 350 -16.79 -38.03 24.45
N TRP A 351 -17.97 -38.60 24.69
CA TRP A 351 -19.19 -37.83 24.83
C TRP A 351 -19.15 -36.89 26.04
N VAL A 352 -18.59 -37.33 27.17
CA VAL A 352 -18.34 -36.47 28.35
C VAL A 352 -17.45 -35.29 27.98
N VAL A 353 -16.32 -35.55 27.31
CA VAL A 353 -15.38 -34.51 26.91
C VAL A 353 -16.06 -33.53 25.94
N GLU A 354 -16.75 -34.01 24.91
CA GLU A 354 -17.43 -33.13 23.96
C GLU A 354 -18.48 -32.26 24.66
N THR A 355 -19.31 -32.87 25.51
CA THR A 355 -20.33 -32.15 26.29
C THR A 355 -19.68 -31.12 27.23
N ALA A 356 -18.55 -31.45 27.86
CA ALA A 356 -17.78 -30.53 28.70
C ALA A 356 -17.22 -29.33 27.95
N PHE A 357 -16.75 -29.54 26.73
CA PHE A 357 -16.28 -28.46 25.88
C PHE A 357 -17.44 -27.62 25.33
N GLU A 358 -18.52 -28.24 24.85
CA GLU A 358 -19.71 -27.51 24.38
C GLU A 358 -20.32 -26.65 25.48
N TRP A 359 -20.39 -27.17 26.71
CA TRP A 359 -20.88 -26.41 27.87
C TRP A 359 -19.96 -25.22 28.20
N LYS A 360 -18.64 -25.43 28.19
CA LYS A 360 -17.68 -24.35 28.40
C LYS A 360 -17.78 -23.27 27.33
N ILE A 361 -18.01 -23.65 26.07
CA ILE A 361 -18.16 -22.70 24.97
C ILE A 361 -19.48 -21.92 25.09
N THR A 362 -20.58 -22.58 25.44
CA THR A 362 -21.91 -21.94 25.49
C THR A 362 -22.15 -21.13 26.76
N GLN A 363 -21.71 -21.59 27.92
CA GLN A 363 -22.00 -20.94 29.21
C GLN A 363 -20.79 -20.23 29.83
N ASN A 364 -19.60 -20.33 29.24
CA ASN A 364 -18.33 -19.77 29.74
C ASN A 364 -18.04 -20.11 31.22
N ALA A 365 -18.60 -21.22 31.69
CA ALA A 365 -18.50 -21.72 33.06
C ALA A 365 -18.12 -23.20 33.04
N PRO A 366 -17.41 -23.71 34.07
CA PRO A 366 -17.15 -25.14 34.19
C PRO A 366 -18.46 -25.92 34.35
N ILE A 367 -18.52 -27.15 33.83
CA ILE A 367 -19.65 -28.05 34.07
C ILE A 367 -19.80 -28.26 35.58
N PRO A 368 -21.03 -28.24 36.13
CA PRO A 368 -21.27 -28.59 37.52
C PRO A 368 -20.74 -30.00 37.85
N ASP A 369 -19.89 -30.09 38.87
CA ASP A 369 -19.31 -31.34 39.38
C ASP A 369 -20.31 -32.51 39.53
N PRO A 370 -21.55 -32.33 40.03
CA PRO A 370 -22.49 -33.46 40.17
C PRO A 370 -22.92 -34.08 38.82
N LEU A 371 -22.93 -33.30 37.73
CA LEU A 371 -23.25 -33.83 36.40
C LEU A 371 -22.05 -34.57 35.80
N LEU A 372 -20.85 -34.02 35.99
CA LEU A 372 -19.61 -34.65 35.53
C LEU A 372 -19.38 -35.99 36.26
N GLU A 373 -19.59 -36.01 37.57
CA GLU A 373 -19.48 -37.21 38.39
C GLU A 373 -20.47 -38.30 37.96
N ASN A 374 -21.71 -37.95 37.62
CA ASN A 374 -22.70 -38.93 37.18
C ASN A 374 -22.34 -39.55 35.82
N ILE A 375 -21.90 -38.75 34.84
CA ILE A 375 -21.60 -39.27 33.49
C ILE A 375 -20.25 -40.03 33.48
N SER A 376 -19.27 -39.60 34.28
CA SER A 376 -17.97 -40.27 34.43
C SER A 376 -17.98 -41.49 35.36
N ARG A 377 -19.09 -41.75 36.06
CA ARG A 377 -19.22 -42.90 36.96
C ARG A 377 -19.04 -44.21 36.20
N ASN A 378 -18.26 -45.13 36.78
CA ASN A 378 -17.92 -46.44 36.23
C ASN A 378 -17.20 -46.41 34.87
N LEU A 379 -16.55 -45.31 34.52
CA LEU A 379 -15.68 -45.26 33.36
C LEU A 379 -14.39 -46.01 33.70
N PHE A 380 -14.06 -47.06 32.95
CA PHE A 380 -12.85 -47.87 33.15
C PHE A 380 -12.73 -48.58 34.50
N SER A 381 -13.82 -48.77 35.24
CA SER A 381 -13.78 -49.57 36.46
C SER A 381 -13.63 -51.05 36.10
N LYS A 382 -12.48 -51.64 36.45
CA LYS A 382 -12.36 -53.10 36.50
C LYS A 382 -13.29 -53.60 37.60
N SER A 383 -14.23 -54.48 37.25
CA SER A 383 -14.96 -55.23 38.26
C SER A 383 -13.96 -56.07 39.04
N GLU A 384 -13.74 -55.77 40.33
CA GLU A 384 -12.85 -56.50 41.27
C GLU A 384 -13.26 -57.97 41.50
N LYS A 385 -14.20 -58.50 40.71
CA LYS A 385 -14.79 -59.82 40.91
C LYS A 385 -13.82 -60.97 40.61
N ASP A 386 -12.64 -60.67 40.06
CA ASP A 386 -11.74 -61.69 39.51
C ASP A 386 -10.45 -61.92 40.32
N GLU A 387 -10.16 -61.14 41.36
CA GLU A 387 -8.94 -61.35 42.16
C GLU A 387 -9.02 -62.61 43.04
N ASN A 388 -10.24 -63.11 43.31
CA ASN A 388 -10.51 -64.32 44.07
C ASN A 388 -10.89 -65.55 43.21
N SER A 389 -10.90 -65.45 41.88
CA SER A 389 -11.28 -66.57 40.99
C SER A 389 -10.13 -67.58 40.79
N ASP A 390 -8.94 -67.29 41.34
CA ASP A 390 -7.74 -68.11 41.20
C ASP A 390 -7.51 -69.16 42.29
N MET A 391 -8.29 -69.16 43.36
CA MET A 391 -8.13 -70.14 44.44
C MET A 391 -8.92 -71.43 44.17
N HIS A 392 -8.24 -72.57 44.23
CA HIS A 392 -8.90 -73.87 44.18
C HIS A 392 -9.82 -74.03 45.41
N PRO A 393 -10.98 -74.72 45.35
CA PRO A 393 -11.83 -74.94 46.52
C PRO A 393 -11.11 -75.64 47.69
N ALA A 394 -10.08 -76.44 47.38
CA ALA A 394 -9.18 -77.01 48.38
C ALA A 394 -8.26 -75.96 49.03
N ASP A 395 -7.83 -74.94 48.28
CA ASP A 395 -7.09 -73.80 48.82
C ASP A 395 -7.97 -72.87 49.64
N PHE A 396 -9.27 -72.80 49.33
CA PHE A 396 -10.27 -72.11 50.15
C PHE A 396 -10.51 -72.85 51.48
N LEU A 397 -10.55 -74.18 51.47
CA LEU A 397 -10.62 -74.98 52.70
C LEU A 397 -9.31 -74.92 53.49
N ALA A 398 -8.16 -74.97 52.82
CA ALA A 398 -6.86 -74.82 53.45
C ALA A 398 -6.70 -73.41 54.04
N SER A 399 -7.07 -72.35 53.33
CA SER A 399 -7.00 -70.98 53.84
C SER A 399 -8.06 -70.68 54.89
N ALA A 400 -9.26 -71.29 54.82
CA ALA A 400 -10.29 -71.15 55.85
C ALA A 400 -9.96 -71.94 57.13
N ILE A 401 -9.24 -73.06 57.04
CA ILE A 401 -8.82 -73.87 58.20
C ILE A 401 -7.49 -73.37 58.79
N LEU A 402 -6.49 -73.05 57.97
CA LEU A 402 -5.22 -72.44 58.42
C LEU A 402 -5.40 -70.97 58.82
N GLY A 403 -6.28 -70.22 58.16
CA GLY A 403 -6.58 -68.81 58.48
C GLY A 403 -7.51 -68.62 59.66
N ARG A 404 -8.27 -69.64 60.09
CA ARG A 404 -9.02 -69.60 61.37
C ARG A 404 -8.22 -70.06 62.59
N ALA A 405 -7.01 -70.57 62.42
CA ALA A 405 -6.18 -71.05 63.53
C ALA A 405 -5.07 -70.06 63.96
N SER A 406 -4.93 -68.90 63.32
CA SER A 406 -3.75 -68.04 63.51
C SER A 406 -3.87 -66.90 64.53
N ALA A 407 -4.99 -66.75 65.24
CA ALA A 407 -5.04 -65.88 66.44
C ALA A 407 -6.32 -66.17 67.26
N VAL A 408 -6.17 -66.80 68.42
CA VAL A 408 -7.24 -66.87 69.43
C VAL A 408 -6.97 -65.76 70.45
N ASN A 409 -7.75 -64.68 70.39
CA ASN A 409 -7.79 -63.64 71.42
C ASN A 409 -8.88 -64.00 72.44
N LEU A 410 -8.50 -64.59 73.57
CA LEU A 410 -9.42 -64.84 74.68
C LEU A 410 -9.34 -63.67 75.66
N LYS A 411 -10.44 -62.89 75.73
CA LYS A 411 -10.63 -61.87 76.76
C LYS A 411 -11.08 -62.54 78.05
N ILE A 412 -10.26 -62.47 79.10
CA ILE A 412 -10.60 -62.99 80.42
C ILE A 412 -11.27 -61.85 81.23
N PRO A 413 -12.31 -62.12 82.06
CA PRO A 413 -12.93 -61.08 82.87
C PRO A 413 -11.91 -60.60 83.91
N GLY A 414 -11.44 -59.35 83.76
CA GLY A 414 -10.33 -58.81 84.56
C GLY A 414 -9.33 -57.92 83.81
N GLY A 415 -9.56 -57.63 82.52
CA GLY A 415 -8.88 -56.53 81.81
C GLY A 415 -7.53 -56.85 81.17
N GLY A 416 -7.14 -58.13 81.05
CA GLY A 416 -5.95 -58.55 80.31
C GLY A 416 -6.31 -59.19 78.96
N GLU A 417 -5.65 -58.77 77.88
CA GLU A 417 -5.69 -59.44 76.58
C GLU A 417 -4.38 -60.22 76.39
N ILE A 418 -4.48 -61.54 76.19
CA ILE A 418 -3.32 -62.38 75.83
C ILE A 418 -3.52 -62.83 74.39
N SER A 419 -2.61 -62.40 73.51
CA SER A 419 -2.50 -62.86 72.13
C SER A 419 -1.43 -63.94 72.04
N LEU A 420 -1.79 -65.12 71.52
CA LEU A 420 -0.82 -66.17 71.20
C LEU A 420 -0.54 -66.18 69.69
N ASP A 421 0.71 -65.86 69.32
CA ASP A 421 1.22 -65.90 67.95
C ASP A 421 1.91 -67.25 67.65
N ASN A 422 2.01 -67.58 66.35
CA ASN A 422 2.43 -68.86 65.77
C ASN A 422 3.83 -69.34 66.23
N ARG A 423 4.69 -68.43 66.72
CA ARG A 423 5.99 -68.78 67.34
C ARG A 423 5.86 -69.40 68.73
N GLY A 424 4.81 -69.09 69.48
CA GLY A 424 4.56 -69.63 70.82
C GLY A 424 4.02 -71.06 70.78
N ILE A 425 3.11 -71.35 69.84
CA ILE A 425 2.54 -72.69 69.67
C ILE A 425 3.60 -73.68 69.17
N ARG A 426 4.51 -73.23 68.30
CA ARG A 426 5.63 -74.05 67.82
C ARG A 426 6.66 -74.38 68.90
N LYS A 427 6.78 -73.54 69.95
CA LYS A 427 7.57 -73.85 71.15
C LYS A 427 6.88 -74.88 72.05
N LEU A 428 5.57 -74.75 72.24
CA LEU A 428 4.77 -75.71 73.02
C LEU A 428 4.67 -77.09 72.35
N GLN A 429 4.75 -77.17 71.03
CA GLN A 429 4.72 -78.44 70.30
C GLN A 429 6.07 -79.19 70.33
N ASN A 430 7.18 -78.48 70.59
CA ASN A 430 8.51 -79.07 70.72
C ASN A 430 8.86 -79.46 72.16
N GLU A 431 8.10 -79.01 73.16
CA GLU A 431 8.15 -79.56 74.52
C GLU A 431 7.08 -80.64 74.67
N ARG A 432 7.41 -81.87 74.22
CA ARG A 432 6.71 -83.05 74.75
C ARG A 432 7.18 -83.30 76.19
N PRO A 433 6.26 -83.53 77.13
CA PRO A 433 6.60 -83.84 78.51
C PRO A 433 7.22 -85.24 78.57
N GLY A 434 8.42 -85.30 79.15
CA GLY A 434 9.04 -86.53 79.62
C GLY A 434 9.41 -86.32 81.08
N GLU A 435 8.39 -86.30 81.93
CA GLU A 435 8.29 -86.85 83.31
C GLU A 435 7.00 -86.37 83.98
#